data_AF-A0A9E0HE08-F1
#
_entry.id   AF-A0A9E0HE08-F1
#
_cell.length_a   1.000
_cell.length_b   1.000
_cell.length_c   1.000
_cell.angle_alpha   90.00
_cell.angle_beta   90.00
_cell.angle_gamma   90.00
#
_symmetry.space_group_name_H-M   'P 1'
#
loop_
_entity.id
_entity.type
_entity.pdbx_description
1 polymer ?
#
loop_
_entity_poly.entity_id
_entity_poly.type
_entity_poly.pdbx_seq_one_letter_code
_entity_poly.pdbx_strand_id
1 'polypeptide(L)'
;MTSTCARAVLAVAVVGCGASSQPPPSGPSAPVAVDEDVAIDAGQVALTGERYQPAAVPPPSMLLVRGPRKATLERLRAAVARSRGDRRAGAAKRALDVHLLATALFEAARIDPARRAALLAEAQAAVAEVRARDGAATDEVTLVMGAALAFAVDDAAGAEPYLAELSARFGDRSSGLAAKTQLAYARLRDGDDAIALALVSGQTPAAARPEQAYVIAWTRWRAGDGPGAAAAITLAAQGWTAAASQAAIDRDFVLMHAASGLPLAVSADAVAAVSGAPARQAALFTQLATAYGFAGRPAQAAEALARALAVTPTPTPAATAVGRRMIAEFVRRTGTTEQQRAAWQAALDAARACAGCVDEHQAIGDAVAARAVEAHTVFATTGDLGYRALADELYQRFAALPEAAARADRARVAEYAADFARLSAPTDNTQYGDVVPALLAVRQAEVLGCLEAGLQRDPSSGGVLRLTLEVDRAGAVTGAATEPARGEGGLAGVAGCVEDRARQWRLPTRPRPGIARITVRYVLGAKP
;
A
#
# COMPACT_ATOMS: atom_id res chain seq x y z
N MET A 1 -1.22 52.17 -18.77
CA MET A 1 -2.58 52.15 -19.34
C MET A 1 -3.38 51.17 -18.48
N THR A 2 -3.98 51.64 -17.38
CA THR A 2 -5.41 52.07 -17.31
C THR A 2 -6.33 50.90 -17.68
N SER A 3 -7.22 50.37 -16.84
CA SER A 3 -7.96 51.02 -15.76
C SER A 3 -8.81 49.99 -14.97
N THR A 4 -8.96 50.24 -13.65
CA THR A 4 -10.16 50.07 -12.79
C THR A 4 -10.84 48.70 -12.63
N CYS A 5 -10.88 48.11 -11.42
CA CYS A 5 -11.70 48.45 -10.22
C CYS A 5 -13.13 47.88 -10.25
N ALA A 6 -13.46 47.02 -9.27
CA ALA A 6 -14.61 47.23 -8.38
C ALA A 6 -14.58 46.25 -7.18
N ARG A 7 -14.41 46.80 -5.98
CA ARG A 7 -14.89 46.23 -4.72
C ARG A 7 -16.39 46.45 -4.62
N ALA A 8 -17.13 45.54 -3.99
CA ALA A 8 -18.40 45.85 -3.35
C ALA A 8 -18.49 45.13 -2.00
N VAL A 9 -18.42 45.93 -0.94
CA VAL A 9 -18.88 45.62 0.42
C VAL A 9 -20.38 45.89 0.44
N LEU A 10 -21.18 45.01 1.05
CA LEU A 10 -22.47 45.41 1.59
C LEU A 10 -22.73 44.69 2.92
N ALA A 11 -22.58 45.45 4.00
CA ALA A 11 -23.20 45.17 5.27
C ALA A 11 -24.63 45.72 5.22
N VAL A 12 -25.61 44.95 5.70
CA VAL A 12 -26.94 45.46 6.03
C VAL A 12 -27.20 45.13 7.48
N ALA A 13 -27.21 46.19 8.30
CA ALA A 13 -27.80 46.20 9.62
C ALA A 13 -29.31 46.37 9.48
N VAL A 14 -30.08 45.53 10.17
CA VAL A 14 -31.51 45.75 10.42
C VAL A 14 -31.66 46.11 11.89
N VAL A 15 -32.05 47.36 12.12
CA VAL A 15 -32.63 47.87 13.37
C VAL A 15 -34.10 47.44 13.36
N GLY A 16 -34.49 46.63 14.35
CA GLY A 16 -35.88 46.23 14.59
C GLY A 16 -36.35 46.73 15.95
N CYS A 17 -37.47 47.45 15.95
CA CYS A 17 -38.09 48.16 17.04
C CYS A 17 -38.39 47.30 18.29
N GLY A 18 -38.23 47.94 19.45
CA GLY A 18 -38.64 47.40 20.74
C GLY A 18 -40.17 47.29 20.85
N ALA A 19 -40.61 46.11 21.29
CA ALA A 19 -41.87 45.89 21.97
C ALA A 19 -41.53 45.32 23.35
N SER A 20 -41.95 46.04 24.39
CA SER A 20 -41.85 45.61 25.78
C SER A 20 -42.82 44.46 26.03
N SER A 21 -42.31 43.23 26.03
CA SER A 21 -43.01 42.04 26.51
C SER A 21 -42.74 41.83 28.00
N GLN A 22 -43.80 41.62 28.77
CA GLN A 22 -43.72 41.16 30.17
C GLN A 22 -42.88 39.87 30.25
N PRO A 23 -42.08 39.68 31.32
CA PRO A 23 -41.41 38.42 31.54
C PRO A 23 -42.47 37.32 31.71
N PRO A 24 -42.41 36.22 30.93
CA PRO A 24 -43.26 35.07 31.19
C PRO A 24 -42.97 34.52 32.59
N PRO A 25 -43.95 33.91 33.27
CA PRO A 25 -43.73 33.28 34.56
C PRO A 25 -42.56 32.30 34.45
N SER A 26 -41.62 32.39 35.40
CA SER A 26 -40.48 31.50 35.54
C SER A 26 -40.99 30.07 35.68
N GLY A 27 -41.07 29.37 34.55
CA GLY A 27 -41.22 27.92 34.53
C GLY A 27 -40.07 27.28 35.31
N PRO A 28 -40.27 26.06 35.82
CA PRO A 28 -39.22 25.35 36.56
C PRO A 28 -37.92 25.40 35.77
N SER A 29 -36.87 25.95 36.38
CA SER A 29 -35.54 26.00 35.79
C SER A 29 -35.19 24.61 35.29
N ALA A 30 -34.97 24.47 33.98
CA ALA A 30 -34.51 23.22 33.41
C ALA A 30 -33.28 22.77 34.23
N PRO A 31 -33.25 21.53 34.73
CA PRO A 31 -32.13 21.05 35.52
C PRO A 31 -30.84 21.32 34.75
N VAL A 32 -29.90 22.02 35.40
CA VAL A 32 -28.57 22.27 34.85
C VAL A 32 -28.00 20.90 34.47
N ALA A 33 -27.79 20.69 33.17
CA ALA A 33 -27.16 19.47 32.70
C ALA A 33 -25.76 19.41 33.31
N VAL A 34 -25.53 18.43 34.19
CA VAL A 34 -24.20 18.14 34.72
C VAL A 34 -23.39 17.54 33.58
N ASP A 35 -22.22 18.11 33.28
CA ASP A 35 -21.28 17.51 32.34
C ASP A 35 -20.85 16.13 32.85
N GLU A 36 -21.01 15.10 32.01
CA GLU A 36 -20.71 13.72 32.34
C GLU A 36 -19.47 13.27 31.55
N ASP A 37 -18.30 13.56 32.12
CA ASP A 37 -17.03 13.04 31.63
C ASP A 37 -16.96 11.53 31.85
N VAL A 38 -16.51 10.80 30.83
CA VAL A 38 -16.41 9.33 30.87
C VAL A 38 -14.98 8.91 30.53
N ALA A 39 -14.39 8.04 31.35
CA ALA A 39 -13.11 7.41 31.06
C ALA A 39 -13.33 5.97 30.58
N ILE A 40 -12.76 5.61 29.44
CA ILE A 40 -12.94 4.29 28.81
C ILE A 40 -11.57 3.69 28.57
N ASP A 41 -11.35 2.49 29.08
CA ASP A 41 -10.23 1.63 28.68
C ASP A 41 -10.74 0.65 27.62
N ALA A 42 -10.31 0.85 26.37
CA ALA A 42 -10.67 -0.01 25.25
C ALA A 42 -9.78 -1.26 25.16
N GLY A 43 -8.90 -1.48 26.14
CA GLY A 43 -8.07 -2.66 26.27
C GLY A 43 -6.86 -2.65 25.35
N GLN A 44 -6.40 -3.86 25.02
CA GLN A 44 -5.18 -4.09 24.27
C GLN A 44 -5.44 -4.78 22.93
N VAL A 45 -4.79 -4.30 21.88
CA VAL A 45 -4.85 -4.87 20.52
C VAL A 45 -3.44 -5.20 20.05
N ALA A 46 -3.19 -6.45 19.66
CA ALA A 46 -1.93 -6.82 19.02
C ALA A 46 -2.03 -6.65 17.50
N LEU A 47 -1.06 -5.98 16.90
CA LEU A 47 -0.97 -5.78 15.45
C LEU A 47 0.44 -6.14 14.98
N THR A 48 0.53 -6.89 13.88
CA THR A 48 1.80 -7.30 13.28
C THR A 48 1.87 -6.76 11.86
N GLY A 49 2.81 -5.84 11.61
CA GLY A 49 3.06 -5.27 10.29
C GLY A 49 4.09 -6.07 9.50
N GLU A 50 4.16 -5.80 8.19
CA GLU A 50 5.15 -6.40 7.29
C GLU A 50 6.17 -5.36 6.80
N ARG A 51 7.46 -5.73 6.83
CA ARG A 51 8.50 -5.01 6.09
C ARG A 51 8.59 -5.62 4.70
N TYR A 52 8.13 -4.90 3.68
CA TYR A 52 8.14 -5.41 2.32
C TYR A 52 9.57 -5.45 1.77
N GLN A 53 9.85 -6.36 0.84
CA GLN A 53 11.16 -6.48 0.19
C GLN A 53 11.04 -6.37 -1.33
N PRO A 54 12.05 -5.77 -1.98
CA PRO A 54 12.10 -5.70 -3.43
C PRO A 54 12.37 -7.09 -4.01
N ALA A 55 11.69 -7.41 -5.11
CA ALA A 55 11.70 -8.75 -5.72
C ALA A 55 11.75 -8.74 -7.26
N ALA A 56 11.74 -7.57 -7.91
CA ALA A 56 11.54 -7.51 -9.35
C ALA A 56 12.83 -7.54 -10.19
N VAL A 57 13.96 -7.07 -9.67
CA VAL A 57 15.20 -6.92 -10.44
C VAL A 57 15.77 -8.29 -10.79
N PRO A 58 15.87 -8.66 -12.08
CA PRO A 58 16.48 -9.91 -12.48
C PRO A 58 18.00 -9.85 -12.33
N PRO A 59 18.69 -10.99 -12.25
CA PRO A 59 20.15 -11.02 -12.36
C PRO A 59 20.64 -10.39 -13.67
N PRO A 60 21.86 -9.82 -13.70
CA PRO A 60 22.44 -9.28 -14.92
C PRO A 60 22.58 -10.38 -15.98
N SER A 61 22.23 -10.04 -17.22
CA SER A 61 22.36 -10.95 -18.35
C SER A 61 23.82 -11.10 -18.79
N MET A 62 24.19 -12.31 -19.19
CA MET A 62 25.51 -12.59 -19.75
C MET A 62 25.70 -11.83 -21.07
N LEU A 63 26.77 -11.03 -21.17
CA LEU A 63 27.18 -10.40 -22.41
C LEU A 63 27.77 -11.46 -23.36
N LEU A 64 27.15 -11.64 -24.53
CA LEU A 64 27.58 -12.63 -25.51
C LEU A 64 28.55 -12.00 -26.52
N VAL A 65 29.80 -12.45 -26.50
CA VAL A 65 30.83 -12.02 -27.45
C VAL A 65 30.90 -13.04 -28.58
N ARG A 66 30.68 -12.58 -29.81
CA ARG A 66 30.68 -13.44 -31.01
C ARG A 66 31.85 -13.10 -31.92
N GLY A 67 32.57 -14.15 -32.31
CA GLY A 67 33.60 -14.07 -33.35
C GLY A 67 33.01 -14.17 -34.76
N PRO A 68 33.79 -13.87 -35.81
CA PRO A 68 33.34 -13.93 -37.19
C PRO A 68 33.01 -15.36 -37.69
N ARG A 69 33.46 -16.40 -36.96
CA ARG A 69 33.20 -17.81 -37.28
C ARG A 69 32.80 -18.57 -36.02
N LYS A 70 31.83 -19.49 -36.15
CA LYS A 70 31.44 -20.41 -35.08
C LYS A 70 32.56 -21.44 -34.86
N ALA A 71 33.28 -21.31 -33.75
CA ALA A 71 34.32 -22.25 -33.34
C ALA A 71 33.74 -23.31 -32.38
N THR A 72 34.33 -24.50 -32.35
CA THR A 72 33.98 -25.51 -31.33
C THR A 72 34.60 -25.15 -29.98
N LEU A 73 34.06 -25.69 -28.90
CA LEU A 73 34.58 -25.47 -27.54
C LEU A 73 36.06 -25.88 -27.44
N GLU A 74 36.47 -27.00 -28.06
CA GLU A 74 37.86 -27.45 -28.06
C GLU A 74 38.78 -26.45 -28.75
N ARG A 75 38.34 -25.84 -29.87
CA ARG A 75 39.14 -24.83 -30.58
C ARG A 75 39.28 -23.55 -29.76
N LEU A 76 38.24 -23.16 -29.03
CA LEU A 76 38.27 -21.99 -28.14
C LEU A 76 39.16 -22.24 -26.91
N ARG A 77 39.05 -23.41 -26.26
CA ARG A 77 39.97 -23.83 -25.18
C ARG A 77 41.42 -23.81 -25.65
N ALA A 78 41.70 -24.38 -26.82
CA ALA A 78 43.04 -24.38 -27.40
C ALA A 78 43.53 -22.96 -27.76
N ALA A 79 42.63 -22.06 -28.20
CA ALA A 79 42.97 -20.66 -28.45
C ALA A 79 43.35 -19.93 -27.16
N VAL A 80 42.56 -20.09 -26.09
CA VAL A 80 42.87 -19.54 -24.77
C VAL A 80 44.22 -20.07 -24.27
N ALA A 81 44.44 -21.39 -24.31
CA ALA A 81 45.70 -22.01 -23.90
C ALA A 81 46.91 -21.47 -24.69
N ARG A 82 46.80 -21.34 -26.01
CA ARG A 82 47.87 -20.72 -26.85
C ARG A 82 48.12 -19.27 -26.48
N SER A 83 47.06 -18.49 -26.30
CA SER A 83 47.17 -17.06 -25.97
C SER A 83 47.82 -16.81 -24.61
N ARG A 84 47.64 -17.74 -23.65
CA ARG A 84 48.29 -17.68 -22.32
C ARG A 84 49.81 -17.85 -22.41
N GLY A 85 50.29 -18.75 -23.27
CA GLY A 85 51.72 -18.99 -23.47
C GLY A 85 52.42 -17.98 -24.38
N ASP A 86 51.65 -17.28 -25.22
CA ASP A 86 52.21 -16.31 -26.17
C ASP A 86 52.47 -14.94 -25.51
N ARG A 87 53.74 -14.67 -25.22
CA ARG A 87 54.19 -13.37 -24.70
C ARG A 87 53.95 -12.22 -25.66
N ARG A 88 53.79 -12.49 -26.97
CA ARG A 88 53.51 -11.47 -27.99
C ARG A 88 52.03 -11.14 -28.09
N ALA A 89 51.15 -11.99 -27.58
CA ALA A 89 49.73 -11.66 -27.53
C ALA A 89 49.52 -10.42 -26.64
N GLY A 90 48.78 -9.43 -27.13
CA GLY A 90 48.38 -8.29 -26.31
C GLY A 90 47.31 -8.71 -25.28
N ALA A 91 47.18 -7.95 -24.18
CA ALA A 91 46.15 -8.18 -23.16
C ALA A 91 44.74 -8.26 -23.77
N ALA A 92 44.41 -7.35 -24.68
CA ALA A 92 43.13 -7.33 -25.40
C ALA A 92 42.86 -8.61 -26.19
N LYS A 93 43.87 -9.19 -26.86
CA LYS A 93 43.68 -10.44 -27.61
C LYS A 93 43.40 -11.62 -26.69
N ARG A 94 44.12 -11.69 -25.56
CA ARG A 94 43.92 -12.74 -24.53
C ARG A 94 42.54 -12.64 -23.89
N ALA A 95 42.11 -11.43 -23.52
CA ALA A 95 40.78 -11.18 -22.97
C ALA A 95 39.70 -11.63 -23.97
N LEU A 96 39.83 -11.23 -25.24
CA LEU A 96 38.88 -11.63 -26.29
C LEU A 96 38.77 -13.15 -26.47
N ASP A 97 39.88 -13.91 -26.44
CA ASP A 97 39.82 -15.37 -26.52
C ASP A 97 39.05 -15.98 -25.33
N VAL A 98 39.24 -15.41 -24.13
CA VAL A 98 38.50 -15.82 -22.94
C VAL A 98 37.02 -15.45 -23.04
N HIS A 99 36.67 -14.26 -23.55
CA HIS A 99 35.27 -13.86 -23.73
C HIS A 99 34.54 -14.76 -24.71
N LEU A 100 35.20 -15.14 -25.81
CA LEU A 100 34.65 -16.09 -26.78
C LEU A 100 34.44 -17.47 -26.14
N LEU A 101 35.41 -17.96 -25.37
CA LEU A 101 35.29 -19.23 -24.65
C LEU A 101 34.15 -19.19 -23.62
N ALA A 102 34.11 -18.17 -22.76
CA ALA A 102 33.09 -18.03 -21.73
C ALA A 102 31.67 -17.90 -22.32
N THR A 103 31.52 -17.18 -23.44
CA THR A 103 30.24 -17.11 -24.19
C THR A 103 29.82 -18.51 -24.66
N ALA A 104 30.72 -19.26 -25.30
CA ALA A 104 30.40 -20.59 -25.82
C ALA A 104 30.09 -21.60 -24.71
N LEU A 105 30.80 -21.52 -23.57
CA LEU A 105 30.53 -22.34 -22.39
C LEU A 105 29.17 -22.02 -21.78
N PHE A 106 28.83 -20.73 -21.64
CA PHE A 106 27.51 -20.29 -21.15
C PHE A 106 26.37 -20.75 -22.06
N GLU A 107 26.51 -20.60 -23.38
CA GLU A 107 25.52 -21.08 -24.35
C GLU A 107 25.39 -22.61 -24.30
N ALA A 108 26.51 -23.35 -24.20
CA ALA A 108 26.48 -24.81 -24.06
C ALA A 108 25.79 -25.26 -22.75
N ALA A 109 26.01 -24.54 -21.65
CA ALA A 109 25.40 -24.82 -20.35
C ALA A 109 23.87 -24.65 -20.36
N ARG A 110 23.32 -23.85 -21.27
CA ARG A 110 21.87 -23.70 -21.47
C ARG A 110 21.25 -24.87 -22.24
N ILE A 111 22.06 -25.56 -23.06
CA ILE A 111 21.62 -26.67 -23.92
C ILE A 111 21.79 -28.01 -23.20
N ASP A 112 22.82 -28.15 -22.37
CA ASP A 112 23.17 -29.38 -21.67
C ASP A 112 23.03 -29.22 -20.14
N PRO A 113 21.85 -29.54 -19.56
CA PRO A 113 21.63 -29.46 -18.12
C PRO A 113 22.57 -30.35 -17.31
N ALA A 114 22.98 -31.51 -17.83
CA ALA A 114 23.84 -32.46 -17.12
C ALA A 114 25.25 -31.89 -16.92
N ARG A 115 25.71 -31.04 -17.84
CA ARG A 115 27.03 -30.40 -17.78
C ARG A 115 26.99 -28.94 -17.34
N ARG A 116 25.80 -28.37 -17.10
CA ARG A 116 25.60 -26.95 -16.82
C ARG A 116 26.55 -26.42 -15.75
N ALA A 117 26.59 -27.04 -14.58
CA ALA A 117 27.42 -26.57 -13.46
C ALA A 117 28.91 -26.55 -13.81
N ALA A 118 29.42 -27.63 -14.42
CA ALA A 118 30.82 -27.72 -14.83
C ALA A 118 31.20 -26.69 -15.89
N LEU A 119 30.32 -26.46 -16.88
CA LEU A 119 30.55 -25.49 -17.95
C LEU A 119 30.55 -24.05 -17.43
N LEU A 120 29.64 -23.71 -16.51
CA LEU A 120 29.59 -22.38 -15.90
C LEU A 120 30.79 -22.15 -14.97
N ALA A 121 31.19 -23.15 -14.18
CA ALA A 121 32.39 -23.06 -13.34
C ALA A 121 33.66 -22.85 -14.18
N GLU A 122 33.78 -23.55 -15.33
CA GLU A 122 34.89 -23.35 -16.27
C GLU A 122 34.90 -21.92 -16.83
N ALA A 123 33.73 -21.39 -17.22
CA ALA A 123 33.61 -20.02 -17.73
C ALA A 123 33.99 -18.99 -16.66
N GLN A 124 33.50 -19.17 -15.43
CA GLN A 124 33.79 -18.29 -14.29
C GLN A 124 35.29 -18.29 -13.97
N ALA A 125 35.93 -19.46 -13.92
CA ALA A 125 37.36 -19.58 -13.68
C ALA A 125 38.19 -18.88 -14.78
N ALA A 126 37.80 -19.04 -16.06
CA ALA A 126 38.50 -18.40 -17.17
C ALA A 126 38.42 -16.86 -17.09
N VAL A 127 37.25 -16.30 -16.76
CA VAL A 127 37.04 -14.85 -16.59
C VAL A 127 37.76 -14.32 -15.35
N ALA A 128 37.70 -15.06 -14.23
CA ALA A 128 38.39 -14.69 -13.00
C ALA A 128 39.92 -14.63 -13.17
N GLU A 129 40.49 -15.54 -13.97
CA GLU A 129 41.93 -15.53 -14.29
C GLU A 129 42.34 -14.27 -15.07
N VAL A 130 41.51 -13.80 -16.00
CA VAL A 130 41.76 -12.53 -16.71
C VAL A 130 41.77 -11.37 -15.71
N ARG A 131 40.76 -11.29 -14.84
CA ARG A 131 40.68 -10.24 -13.81
C ARG A 131 41.86 -10.28 -12.85
N ALA A 132 42.25 -11.45 -12.36
CA ALA A 132 43.37 -11.61 -11.44
C ALA A 132 44.70 -11.17 -12.08
N ARG A 133 44.90 -11.47 -13.36
CA ARG A 133 46.11 -11.09 -14.11
C ARG A 133 46.15 -9.59 -14.41
N ASP A 134 45.02 -9.02 -14.85
CA ASP A 134 44.98 -7.65 -15.36
C ASP A 134 44.72 -6.63 -14.22
N GLY A 135 44.19 -7.05 -13.08
CA GLY A 135 43.99 -6.23 -11.89
C GLY A 135 43.16 -4.98 -12.21
N ALA A 136 43.67 -3.80 -11.86
CA ALA A 136 43.03 -2.52 -12.16
C ALA A 136 42.90 -2.20 -13.67
N ALA A 137 43.61 -2.93 -14.54
CA ALA A 137 43.51 -2.81 -15.99
C ALA A 137 42.45 -3.74 -16.61
N THR A 138 41.73 -4.53 -15.81
CA THR A 138 40.65 -5.41 -16.29
C THR A 138 39.62 -4.62 -17.10
N ASP A 139 39.24 -5.12 -18.27
CA ASP A 139 38.29 -4.44 -19.14
C ASP A 139 36.82 -4.60 -18.67
N GLU A 140 35.96 -3.70 -19.15
CA GLU A 140 34.53 -3.65 -18.81
C GLU A 140 33.78 -4.94 -19.15
N VAL A 141 34.11 -5.60 -20.27
CA VAL A 141 33.46 -6.84 -20.72
C VAL A 141 33.79 -7.98 -19.77
N THR A 142 35.05 -8.12 -19.37
CA THR A 142 35.48 -9.11 -18.36
C THR A 142 34.69 -8.95 -17.06
N LEU A 143 34.52 -7.72 -16.57
CA LEU A 143 33.77 -7.49 -15.33
C LEU A 143 32.28 -7.81 -15.46
N VAL A 144 31.64 -7.39 -16.56
CA VAL A 144 30.21 -7.69 -16.82
C VAL A 144 29.98 -9.21 -16.89
N MET A 145 30.83 -9.94 -17.62
CA MET A 145 30.74 -11.39 -17.74
C MET A 145 30.99 -12.07 -16.38
N GLY A 146 31.95 -11.57 -15.59
CA GLY A 146 32.26 -12.11 -14.26
C GLY A 146 31.07 -12.02 -13.31
N ALA A 147 30.41 -10.86 -13.25
CA ALA A 147 29.20 -10.68 -12.46
C ALA A 147 28.07 -11.62 -12.93
N ALA A 148 27.79 -11.65 -14.23
CA ALA A 148 26.70 -12.48 -14.78
C ALA A 148 26.93 -13.99 -14.58
N LEU A 149 28.18 -14.46 -14.71
CA LEU A 149 28.53 -15.86 -14.46
C LEU A 149 28.38 -16.25 -13.00
N ALA A 150 28.76 -15.38 -12.06
CA ALA A 150 28.57 -15.61 -10.64
C ALA A 150 27.07 -15.76 -10.30
N PHE A 151 26.21 -14.89 -10.82
CA PHE A 151 24.76 -15.06 -10.69
C PHE A 151 24.23 -16.33 -11.37
N ALA A 152 24.80 -16.76 -12.51
CA ALA A 152 24.36 -17.94 -13.22
C ALA A 152 24.59 -19.26 -12.45
N VAL A 153 25.46 -19.23 -11.44
CA VAL A 153 25.74 -20.33 -10.49
C VAL A 153 25.21 -20.04 -9.08
N ASP A 154 24.28 -19.08 -8.95
CA ASP A 154 23.66 -18.65 -7.70
C ASP A 154 24.65 -18.12 -6.63
N ASP A 155 25.82 -17.63 -7.07
CA ASP A 155 26.86 -17.02 -6.23
C ASP A 155 26.78 -15.48 -6.26
N ALA A 156 25.75 -14.94 -5.61
CA ALA A 156 25.56 -13.48 -5.53
C ALA A 156 26.74 -12.77 -4.83
N ALA A 157 27.34 -13.41 -3.81
CA ALA A 157 28.50 -12.87 -3.11
C ALA A 157 29.73 -12.78 -4.02
N GLY A 158 29.97 -13.81 -4.85
CA GLY A 158 31.03 -13.81 -5.86
C GLY A 158 30.84 -12.79 -6.98
N ALA A 159 29.61 -12.31 -7.21
CA ALA A 159 29.33 -11.24 -8.18
C ALA A 159 29.75 -9.85 -7.66
N GLU A 160 29.69 -9.63 -6.35
CA GLU A 160 29.88 -8.31 -5.73
C GLU A 160 31.22 -7.64 -6.12
N PRO A 161 32.39 -8.33 -6.08
CA PRO A 161 33.65 -7.71 -6.46
C PRO A 161 33.67 -7.18 -7.90
N TYR A 162 32.97 -7.84 -8.83
CA TYR A 162 32.86 -7.40 -10.22
C TYR A 162 31.95 -6.18 -10.35
N LEU A 163 30.80 -6.20 -9.65
CA LEU A 163 29.86 -5.08 -9.66
C LEU A 163 30.44 -3.83 -8.99
N ALA A 164 31.13 -3.98 -7.87
CA ALA A 164 31.78 -2.88 -7.16
C ALA A 164 32.83 -2.20 -8.06
N GLU A 165 33.62 -3.01 -8.76
CA GLU A 165 34.64 -2.50 -9.69
C GLU A 165 34.01 -1.83 -10.93
N LEU A 166 32.93 -2.38 -11.48
CA LEU A 166 32.15 -1.74 -12.56
C LEU A 166 31.58 -0.40 -12.14
N SER A 167 30.96 -0.34 -10.96
CA SER A 167 30.38 0.87 -10.38
C SER A 167 31.43 1.96 -10.19
N ALA A 168 32.61 1.61 -9.67
CA ALA A 168 33.69 2.55 -9.38
C ALA A 168 34.39 3.07 -10.65
N ARG A 169 34.71 2.20 -11.61
CA ARG A 169 35.53 2.55 -12.78
C ARG A 169 34.73 3.00 -13.99
N PHE A 170 33.50 2.51 -14.12
CA PHE A 170 32.64 2.73 -15.29
C PHE A 170 31.28 3.32 -14.89
N GLY A 171 31.20 4.00 -13.74
CA GLY A 171 29.96 4.41 -13.07
C GLY A 171 29.02 5.34 -13.84
N ASP A 172 29.51 5.99 -14.90
CA ASP A 172 28.73 6.87 -15.80
C ASP A 172 28.33 6.17 -17.11
N ARG A 173 28.85 4.96 -17.35
CA ARG A 173 28.46 4.10 -18.48
C ARG A 173 27.26 3.24 -18.10
N SER A 174 26.59 2.68 -19.11
CA SER A 174 25.44 1.80 -18.90
C SER A 174 25.74 0.61 -17.99
N SER A 175 26.92 -0.01 -18.11
CA SER A 175 27.35 -1.14 -17.27
C SER A 175 27.57 -0.74 -15.81
N GLY A 176 28.22 0.39 -15.54
CA GLY A 176 28.43 0.89 -14.18
C GLY A 176 27.13 1.32 -13.50
N LEU A 177 26.20 1.93 -14.25
CA LEU A 177 24.86 2.24 -13.75
C LEU A 177 24.04 0.97 -13.44
N ALA A 178 24.12 -0.04 -14.29
CA ALA A 178 23.52 -1.34 -14.03
C ALA A 178 24.14 -2.01 -12.79
N ALA A 179 25.46 -1.89 -12.61
CA ALA A 179 26.15 -2.40 -11.44
C ALA A 179 25.73 -1.69 -10.15
N LYS A 180 25.63 -0.36 -10.15
CA LYS A 180 25.08 0.42 -9.03
C LYS A 180 23.66 -0.02 -8.69
N THR A 181 22.83 -0.26 -9.71
CA THR A 181 21.45 -0.73 -9.53
C THR A 181 21.41 -2.10 -8.86
N GLN A 182 22.21 -3.07 -9.32
CA GLN A 182 22.27 -4.41 -8.75
C GLN A 182 22.82 -4.41 -7.30
N LEU A 183 23.88 -3.64 -7.04
CA LEU A 183 24.42 -3.48 -5.69
C LEU A 183 23.39 -2.86 -4.75
N ALA A 184 22.71 -1.79 -5.17
CA ALA A 184 21.69 -1.14 -4.35
C ALA A 184 20.48 -2.05 -4.11
N TYR A 185 20.06 -2.84 -5.10
CA TYR A 185 19.04 -3.86 -4.94
C TYR A 185 19.44 -4.94 -3.92
N ALA A 186 20.67 -5.45 -3.97
CA ALA A 186 21.18 -6.40 -2.98
C ALA A 186 21.16 -5.79 -1.57
N ARG A 187 21.67 -4.56 -1.41
CA ARG A 187 21.70 -3.85 -0.11
C ARG A 187 20.30 -3.60 0.46
N LEU A 188 19.30 -3.27 -0.36
CA LEU A 188 17.90 -3.17 0.09
C LEU A 188 17.35 -4.49 0.64
N ARG A 189 17.78 -5.64 0.09
CA ARG A 189 17.36 -6.97 0.56
C ARG A 189 18.07 -7.37 1.84
N ASP A 190 19.33 -6.97 1.99
CA ASP A 190 20.12 -7.15 3.21
C ASP A 190 19.68 -6.22 4.35
N GLY A 191 18.89 -5.17 4.03
CA GLY A 191 18.43 -4.15 4.97
C GLY A 191 19.38 -2.96 5.14
N ASP A 192 20.45 -2.89 4.34
CA ASP A 192 21.43 -1.81 4.28
C ASP A 192 20.92 -0.60 3.48
N ASP A 193 19.77 -0.05 3.90
CA ASP A 193 19.03 0.98 3.15
C ASP A 193 19.87 2.24 2.90
N ALA A 194 20.75 2.62 3.83
CA ALA A 194 21.65 3.77 3.69
C ALA A 194 22.69 3.58 2.57
N ILE A 195 23.26 2.37 2.46
CA ILE A 195 24.23 2.04 1.41
C ILE A 195 23.52 2.00 0.05
N ALA A 196 22.32 1.40 0.01
CA ALA A 196 21.51 1.38 -1.21
C ALA A 196 21.18 2.78 -1.70
N LEU A 197 20.75 3.68 -0.80
CA LEU A 197 20.47 5.08 -1.13
C LEU A 197 21.73 5.80 -1.66
N ALA A 198 22.89 5.62 -1.03
CA ALA A 198 24.13 6.23 -1.47
C ALA A 198 24.54 5.80 -2.89
N LEU A 199 24.36 4.52 -3.23
CA LEU A 199 24.68 3.96 -4.54
C LEU A 199 23.85 4.57 -5.68
N VAL A 200 22.60 4.97 -5.41
CA VAL A 200 21.69 5.58 -6.40
C VAL A 200 21.53 7.09 -6.23
N SER A 201 22.23 7.71 -5.29
CA SER A 201 22.17 9.15 -5.07
C SER A 201 22.61 9.92 -6.33
N GLY A 202 21.89 11.00 -6.63
CA GLY A 202 22.11 11.81 -7.84
C GLY A 202 21.60 11.19 -9.15
N GLN A 203 21.07 9.96 -9.14
CA GLN A 203 20.51 9.33 -10.33
C GLN A 203 19.04 9.71 -10.52
N THR A 204 18.66 10.04 -11.75
CA THR A 204 17.27 10.34 -12.12
C THR A 204 16.57 9.06 -12.60
N PRO A 205 15.43 8.67 -12.00
CA PRO A 205 14.65 7.53 -12.47
C PRO A 205 14.11 7.83 -13.88
N ALA A 206 14.08 6.82 -14.75
CA ALA A 206 13.59 6.96 -16.12
C ALA A 206 12.99 5.64 -16.61
N ALA A 207 11.91 5.70 -17.41
CA ALA A 207 11.30 4.52 -18.01
C ALA A 207 12.24 3.77 -18.97
N ALA A 208 13.20 4.44 -19.59
CA ALA A 208 14.24 3.79 -20.40
C ALA A 208 15.24 2.95 -19.58
N ARG A 209 15.21 3.04 -18.25
CA ARG A 209 16.04 2.28 -17.31
C ARG A 209 15.18 1.78 -16.13
N PRO A 210 14.25 0.86 -16.40
CA PRO A 210 13.19 0.53 -15.44
C PRO A 210 13.71 -0.13 -14.15
N GLU A 211 14.77 -0.94 -14.21
CA GLU A 211 15.42 -1.54 -13.02
C GLU A 211 16.01 -0.47 -12.10
N GLN A 212 16.65 0.55 -12.68
CA GLN A 212 17.20 1.68 -11.91
C GLN A 212 16.07 2.49 -11.28
N ALA A 213 15.01 2.81 -12.03
CA ALA A 213 13.85 3.51 -11.51
C ALA A 213 13.18 2.74 -10.36
N TYR A 214 13.11 1.41 -10.47
CA TYR A 214 12.57 0.52 -9.43
C TYR A 214 13.39 0.59 -8.13
N VAL A 215 14.73 0.51 -8.22
CA VAL A 215 15.59 0.59 -7.04
C VAL A 215 15.57 2.00 -6.42
N ILE A 216 15.49 3.05 -7.23
CA ILE A 216 15.27 4.42 -6.75
C ILE A 216 13.93 4.53 -6.02
N ALA A 217 12.87 3.89 -6.52
CA ALA A 217 11.57 3.88 -5.85
C ALA A 217 11.65 3.25 -4.44
N TRP A 218 12.32 2.10 -4.34
CA TRP A 218 12.52 1.43 -3.05
C TRP A 218 13.38 2.23 -2.08
N THR A 219 14.51 2.79 -2.52
CA THR A 219 15.35 3.63 -1.65
C THR A 219 14.62 4.88 -1.16
N ARG A 220 13.80 5.52 -2.01
CA ARG A 220 12.92 6.63 -1.60
C ARG A 220 11.86 6.18 -0.60
N TRP A 221 11.24 5.02 -0.82
CA TRP A 221 10.23 4.49 0.09
C TRP A 221 10.81 4.19 1.48
N ARG A 222 12.00 3.57 1.51
CA ARG A 222 12.81 3.36 2.73
C ARG A 222 13.20 4.66 3.42
N ALA A 223 13.49 5.70 2.67
CA ALA A 223 13.78 7.04 3.20
C ALA A 223 12.52 7.82 3.65
N GLY A 224 11.32 7.26 3.48
CA GLY A 224 10.05 7.91 3.83
C GLY A 224 9.54 8.91 2.78
N ASP A 225 10.18 9.03 1.62
CA ASP A 225 9.72 9.82 0.48
C ASP A 225 8.66 9.05 -0.33
N GLY A 226 7.46 8.97 0.22
CA GLY A 226 6.31 8.30 -0.39
C GLY A 226 5.96 8.84 -1.80
N PRO A 227 5.80 10.17 -1.98
CA PRO A 227 5.52 10.75 -3.29
C PRO A 227 6.62 10.46 -4.33
N GLY A 228 7.89 10.62 -3.96
CA GLY A 228 9.00 10.35 -4.86
C GLY A 228 9.17 8.86 -5.18
N ALA A 229 8.82 7.97 -4.25
CA ALA A 229 8.75 6.53 -4.49
C ALA A 229 7.65 6.18 -5.51
N ALA A 230 6.43 6.71 -5.33
CA ALA A 230 5.31 6.50 -6.24
C ALA A 230 5.63 7.00 -7.68
N ALA A 231 6.28 8.16 -7.80
CA ALA A 231 6.71 8.66 -9.10
C ALA A 231 7.77 7.75 -9.77
N ALA A 232 8.74 7.26 -9.01
CA ALA A 232 9.80 6.39 -9.53
C ALA A 232 9.28 5.00 -9.91
N ILE A 233 8.39 4.39 -9.11
CA ILE A 233 7.79 3.08 -9.44
C ILE A 233 6.87 3.16 -10.65
N THR A 234 6.22 4.31 -10.87
CA THR A 234 5.46 4.56 -12.11
C THR A 234 6.38 4.48 -13.33
N LEU A 235 7.53 5.18 -13.30
CA LEU A 235 8.51 5.13 -14.39
C LEU A 235 9.07 3.72 -14.59
N ALA A 236 9.34 2.99 -13.50
CA ALA A 236 9.78 1.60 -13.56
C ALA A 236 8.72 0.73 -14.27
N ALA A 237 7.45 0.81 -13.85
CA ALA A 237 6.35 0.04 -14.41
C ALA A 237 6.07 0.36 -15.88
N GLN A 238 6.24 1.63 -16.31
CA GLN A 238 6.12 2.03 -17.71
C GLN A 238 7.17 1.37 -18.62
N GLY A 239 8.41 1.26 -18.13
CA GLY A 239 9.52 0.68 -18.89
C GLY A 239 9.67 -0.83 -18.75
N TRP A 240 8.96 -1.46 -17.81
CA TRP A 240 9.18 -2.85 -17.46
C TRP A 240 8.69 -3.80 -18.57
N THR A 241 9.58 -4.69 -19.03
CA THR A 241 9.28 -5.66 -20.09
C THR A 241 9.48 -7.12 -19.67
N ALA A 242 10.13 -7.37 -18.53
CA ALA A 242 10.40 -8.72 -18.07
C ALA A 242 9.14 -9.37 -17.46
N ALA A 243 8.45 -10.21 -18.26
CA ALA A 243 7.21 -10.88 -17.86
C ALA A 243 7.35 -11.69 -16.55
N ALA A 244 8.50 -12.32 -16.31
CA ALA A 244 8.76 -13.14 -15.13
C ALA A 244 8.68 -12.36 -13.80
N SER A 245 8.89 -11.04 -13.83
CA SER A 245 8.84 -10.17 -12.65
C SER A 245 7.71 -9.14 -12.69
N GLN A 246 6.81 -9.22 -13.67
CA GLN A 246 5.72 -8.25 -13.81
C GLN A 246 4.80 -8.23 -12.58
N ALA A 247 4.50 -9.39 -12.00
CA ALA A 247 3.67 -9.47 -10.81
C ALA A 247 4.30 -8.76 -9.59
N ALA A 248 5.64 -8.82 -9.45
CA ALA A 248 6.35 -8.11 -8.40
C ALA A 248 6.27 -6.59 -8.62
N ILE A 249 6.40 -6.13 -9.86
CA ILE A 249 6.26 -4.71 -10.21
C ILE A 249 4.85 -4.20 -9.95
N ASP A 250 3.82 -4.92 -10.40
CA ASP A 250 2.43 -4.50 -10.20
C ASP A 250 2.09 -4.44 -8.69
N ARG A 251 2.56 -5.41 -7.90
CA ARG A 251 2.45 -5.40 -6.43
C ARG A 251 3.13 -4.16 -5.82
N ASP A 252 4.39 -3.93 -6.14
CA ASP A 252 5.17 -2.83 -5.53
C ASP A 252 4.63 -1.46 -5.97
N PHE A 253 4.14 -1.36 -7.21
CA PHE A 253 3.44 -0.19 -7.72
C PHE A 253 2.21 0.14 -6.87
N VAL A 254 1.29 -0.81 -6.65
CA VAL A 254 0.07 -0.52 -5.88
C VAL A 254 0.38 -0.24 -4.40
N LEU A 255 1.37 -0.94 -3.82
CA LEU A 255 1.78 -0.73 -2.42
C LEU A 255 2.34 0.68 -2.21
N MET A 256 3.30 1.10 -3.04
CA MET A 256 3.92 2.42 -2.92
C MET A 256 2.91 3.54 -3.21
N HIS A 257 2.02 3.37 -4.19
CA HIS A 257 0.95 4.35 -4.42
C HIS A 257 -0.02 4.45 -3.23
N ALA A 258 -0.43 3.33 -2.65
CA ALA A 258 -1.33 3.34 -1.49
C ALA A 258 -0.70 4.01 -0.26
N ALA A 259 0.57 3.71 0.00
CA ALA A 259 1.33 4.21 1.14
C ALA A 259 1.92 5.63 0.95
N SER A 260 1.91 6.18 -0.28
CA SER A 260 2.56 7.46 -0.60
C SER A 260 1.94 8.71 0.06
N GLY A 261 0.71 8.61 0.57
CA GLY A 261 -0.07 9.77 1.01
C GLY A 261 -0.66 10.61 -0.14
N LEU A 262 -0.38 10.29 -1.40
CA LEU A 262 -0.92 11.02 -2.55
C LEU A 262 -2.44 10.82 -2.69
N PRO A 263 -3.16 11.81 -3.26
CA PRO A 263 -4.58 11.65 -3.64
C PRO A 263 -4.78 10.54 -4.68
N LEU A 264 -5.97 9.93 -4.71
CA LEU A 264 -6.26 8.87 -5.70
C LEU A 264 -6.10 9.35 -7.14
N ALA A 265 -6.40 10.62 -7.43
CA ALA A 265 -6.26 11.19 -8.78
C ALA A 265 -4.85 10.96 -9.36
N VAL A 266 -3.80 11.18 -8.56
CA VAL A 266 -2.42 10.97 -8.99
C VAL A 266 -2.15 9.49 -9.29
N SER A 267 -2.65 8.59 -8.44
CA SER A 267 -2.53 7.14 -8.67
C SER A 267 -3.36 6.66 -9.87
N ALA A 268 -4.48 7.31 -10.17
CA ALA A 268 -5.30 7.00 -11.34
C ALA A 268 -4.60 7.38 -12.65
N ASP A 269 -3.93 8.54 -12.69
CA ASP A 269 -3.10 8.96 -13.82
C ASP A 269 -1.94 7.98 -14.04
N ALA A 270 -1.29 7.54 -12.95
CA ALA A 270 -0.23 6.55 -12.99
C ALA A 270 -0.72 5.19 -13.51
N VAL A 271 -1.89 4.71 -13.04
CA VAL A 271 -2.53 3.48 -13.51
C VAL A 271 -2.83 3.56 -15.02
N ALA A 272 -3.35 4.69 -15.50
CA ALA A 272 -3.58 4.89 -16.93
C ALA A 272 -2.27 4.82 -17.73
N ALA A 273 -1.18 5.39 -17.20
CA ALA A 273 0.11 5.41 -17.88
C ALA A 273 0.80 4.04 -18.01
N VAL A 274 0.50 3.07 -17.13
CA VAL A 274 1.16 1.75 -17.11
C VAL A 274 0.30 0.60 -17.67
N SER A 275 -1.01 0.81 -17.82
CA SER A 275 -1.94 -0.29 -18.09
C SER A 275 -2.13 -0.59 -19.57
N GLY A 276 -2.09 0.41 -20.47
CA GLY A 276 -2.21 0.25 -21.92
C GLY A 276 -3.52 -0.39 -22.45
N ALA A 277 -4.31 -1.03 -21.60
CA ALA A 277 -5.54 -1.74 -21.88
C ALA A 277 -6.53 -1.64 -20.70
N PRO A 278 -7.85 -1.49 -20.95
CA PRO A 278 -8.86 -1.35 -19.88
C PRO A 278 -8.88 -2.50 -18.87
N ALA A 279 -8.66 -3.74 -19.32
CA ALA A 279 -8.63 -4.91 -18.42
C ALA A 279 -7.49 -4.83 -17.40
N ARG A 280 -6.29 -4.41 -17.82
CA ARG A 280 -5.16 -4.20 -16.92
C ARG A 280 -5.42 -2.99 -15.99
N GLN A 281 -6.07 -1.95 -16.51
CA GLN A 281 -6.46 -0.79 -15.72
C GLN A 281 -7.41 -1.18 -14.58
N ALA A 282 -8.44 -1.97 -14.88
CA ALA A 282 -9.38 -2.50 -13.90
C ALA A 282 -8.69 -3.37 -12.84
N ALA A 283 -7.78 -4.25 -13.27
CA ALA A 283 -7.00 -5.10 -12.37
C ALA A 283 -6.14 -4.28 -11.39
N LEU A 284 -5.41 -3.28 -11.89
CA LEU A 284 -4.59 -2.40 -11.06
C LEU A 284 -5.44 -1.56 -10.09
N PHE A 285 -6.58 -1.01 -10.52
CA PHE A 285 -7.47 -0.31 -9.60
C PHE A 285 -8.06 -1.23 -8.51
N THR A 286 -8.34 -2.49 -8.84
CA THR A 286 -8.82 -3.48 -7.86
C THR A 286 -7.73 -3.80 -6.83
N GLN A 287 -6.49 -4.03 -7.28
CA GLN A 287 -5.34 -4.23 -6.39
C GLN A 287 -5.05 -2.99 -5.54
N LEU A 288 -5.16 -1.80 -6.13
CA LEU A 288 -4.97 -0.52 -5.44
C LEU A 288 -6.06 -0.27 -4.39
N ALA A 289 -7.32 -0.66 -4.65
CA ALA A 289 -8.38 -0.59 -3.65
C ALA A 289 -8.04 -1.44 -2.42
N THR A 290 -7.57 -2.67 -2.64
CA THR A 290 -7.09 -3.55 -1.57
C THR A 290 -5.90 -2.94 -0.82
N ALA A 291 -4.91 -2.40 -1.54
CA ALA A 291 -3.74 -1.75 -0.94
C ALA A 291 -4.11 -0.51 -0.11
N TYR A 292 -5.04 0.33 -0.58
CA TYR A 292 -5.57 1.43 0.23
C TYR A 292 -6.33 0.94 1.46
N GLY A 293 -7.06 -0.17 1.34
CA GLY A 293 -7.75 -0.80 2.46
C GLY A 293 -6.77 -1.20 3.57
N PHE A 294 -5.64 -1.81 3.21
CA PHE A 294 -4.58 -2.18 4.15
C PHE A 294 -3.82 -0.97 4.69
N ALA A 295 -3.58 0.06 3.87
CA ALA A 295 -2.95 1.32 4.29
C ALA A 295 -3.86 2.22 5.14
N GLY A 296 -5.04 1.73 5.57
CA GLY A 296 -6.00 2.49 6.36
C GLY A 296 -6.53 3.72 5.63
N ARG A 297 -6.83 3.58 4.34
CA ARG A 297 -7.35 4.65 3.47
C ARG A 297 -8.68 4.22 2.84
N PRO A 298 -9.72 3.94 3.66
CA PRO A 298 -10.94 3.31 3.18
C PRO A 298 -11.70 4.15 2.14
N ALA A 299 -11.69 5.49 2.25
CA ALA A 299 -12.31 6.34 1.25
C ALA A 299 -11.66 6.19 -0.13
N GLN A 300 -10.32 6.19 -0.19
CA GLN A 300 -9.58 5.96 -1.43
C GLN A 300 -9.74 4.52 -1.93
N ALA A 301 -9.88 3.54 -1.04
CA ALA A 301 -10.17 2.16 -1.40
C ALA A 301 -11.53 2.03 -2.12
N ALA A 302 -12.58 2.66 -1.57
CA ALA A 302 -13.90 2.72 -2.18
C ALA A 302 -13.87 3.39 -3.56
N GLU A 303 -13.21 4.55 -3.68
CA GLU A 303 -13.11 5.28 -4.94
C GLU A 303 -12.28 4.51 -6.00
N ALA A 304 -11.18 3.86 -5.60
CA ALA A 304 -10.39 3.02 -6.49
C ALA A 304 -11.21 1.84 -7.04
N LEU A 305 -12.00 1.17 -6.21
CA LEU A 305 -12.86 0.07 -6.65
C LEU A 305 -14.02 0.56 -7.54
N ALA A 306 -14.57 1.75 -7.27
CA ALA A 306 -15.54 2.37 -8.16
C ALA A 306 -14.93 2.67 -9.55
N ARG A 307 -13.67 3.14 -9.60
CA ARG A 307 -12.93 3.31 -10.86
C ARG A 307 -12.69 1.97 -11.56
N ALA A 308 -12.34 0.91 -10.84
CA ALA A 308 -12.18 -0.42 -11.41
C ALA A 308 -13.44 -0.91 -12.15
N LEU A 309 -14.62 -0.76 -11.51
CA LEU A 309 -15.91 -1.08 -12.13
C LEU A 309 -16.18 -0.21 -13.36
N ALA A 310 -15.86 1.08 -13.30
CA ALA A 310 -16.10 2.02 -14.40
C ALA A 310 -15.23 1.77 -15.64
N VAL A 311 -13.98 1.32 -15.47
CA VAL A 311 -13.07 1.04 -16.59
C VAL A 311 -13.16 -0.40 -17.10
N THR A 312 -13.81 -1.30 -16.36
CA THR A 312 -14.04 -2.67 -16.83
C THR A 312 -15.00 -2.64 -18.02
N PRO A 313 -14.62 -3.14 -19.21
CA PRO A 313 -15.55 -3.25 -20.32
C PRO A 313 -16.65 -4.25 -19.97
N THR A 314 -17.89 -3.79 -19.86
CA THR A 314 -19.08 -4.63 -19.57
C THR A 314 -18.87 -5.55 -18.36
N PRO A 315 -18.72 -5.01 -17.13
CA PRO A 315 -18.56 -5.84 -15.95
C PRO A 315 -19.76 -6.78 -15.83
N THR A 316 -19.51 -8.03 -15.47
CA THR A 316 -20.62 -8.97 -15.24
C THR A 316 -21.49 -8.44 -14.10
N PRO A 317 -22.80 -8.74 -14.09
CA PRO A 317 -23.65 -8.37 -12.97
C PRO A 317 -23.10 -8.86 -11.62
N ALA A 318 -22.52 -10.07 -11.58
CA ALA A 318 -21.93 -10.64 -10.36
C ALA A 318 -20.71 -9.83 -9.89
N ALA A 319 -19.78 -9.50 -10.80
CA ALA A 319 -18.63 -8.65 -10.49
C ALA A 319 -19.07 -7.26 -10.00
N THR A 320 -20.13 -6.70 -10.58
CA THR A 320 -20.71 -5.42 -10.13
C THR A 320 -21.28 -5.52 -8.72
N ALA A 321 -22.03 -6.56 -8.41
CA ALA A 321 -22.58 -6.80 -7.07
C ALA A 321 -21.47 -6.97 -6.02
N VAL A 322 -20.46 -7.80 -6.30
CA VAL A 322 -19.29 -7.97 -5.42
C VAL A 322 -18.55 -6.65 -5.21
N GLY A 323 -18.28 -5.92 -6.28
CA GLY A 323 -17.59 -4.63 -6.20
C GLY A 323 -18.36 -3.59 -5.39
N ARG A 324 -19.68 -3.48 -5.58
CA ARG A 324 -20.53 -2.55 -4.80
C ARG A 324 -20.62 -2.92 -3.33
N ARG A 325 -20.69 -4.21 -3.00
CA ARG A 325 -20.63 -4.69 -1.60
C ARG A 325 -19.30 -4.28 -0.94
N MET A 326 -18.18 -4.50 -1.62
CA MET A 326 -16.87 -4.10 -1.10
C MET A 326 -16.74 -2.58 -0.93
N ILE A 327 -17.28 -1.77 -1.86
CA ILE A 327 -17.37 -0.30 -1.70
C ILE A 327 -18.14 0.04 -0.42
N ALA A 328 -19.28 -0.59 -0.16
CA ALA A 328 -20.06 -0.35 1.05
C ALA A 328 -19.29 -0.72 2.33
N GLU A 329 -18.52 -1.80 2.31
CA GLU A 329 -17.64 -2.17 3.44
C GLU A 329 -16.49 -1.19 3.66
N PHE A 330 -15.91 -0.61 2.60
CA PHE A 330 -14.92 0.46 2.75
C PHE A 330 -15.56 1.74 3.28
N VAL A 331 -16.72 2.15 2.76
CA VAL A 331 -17.46 3.31 3.24
C VAL A 331 -17.88 3.14 4.71
N ARG A 332 -18.21 1.93 5.17
CA ARG A 332 -18.45 1.67 6.59
C ARG A 332 -17.28 2.09 7.47
N ARG A 333 -16.06 1.81 7.04
CA ARG A 333 -14.83 2.15 7.77
C ARG A 333 -14.55 3.65 7.79
N THR A 334 -15.23 4.50 7.01
CA THR A 334 -15.07 5.97 7.14
C THR A 334 -15.83 6.49 8.35
N GLY A 335 -16.89 5.82 8.79
CA GLY A 335 -17.74 6.23 9.93
C GLY A 335 -18.88 7.19 9.56
N THR A 336 -19.11 7.48 8.28
CA THR A 336 -20.18 8.39 7.85
C THR A 336 -21.47 7.62 7.52
N THR A 337 -22.47 7.65 8.41
CA THR A 337 -23.72 6.88 8.28
C THR A 337 -24.50 7.18 7.00
N GLU A 338 -24.52 8.44 6.55
CA GLU A 338 -25.19 8.84 5.30
C GLU A 338 -24.57 8.17 4.06
N GLN A 339 -23.24 8.17 3.95
CA GLN A 339 -22.57 7.50 2.82
C GLN A 339 -22.77 5.99 2.89
N GLN A 340 -22.81 5.40 4.09
CA GLN A 340 -23.08 3.97 4.26
C GLN A 340 -24.46 3.59 3.72
N ARG A 341 -25.49 4.39 4.02
CA ARG A 341 -26.84 4.21 3.45
C ARG A 341 -26.79 4.17 1.93
N ALA A 342 -26.20 5.17 1.29
CA ALA A 342 -26.10 5.22 -0.16
C ALA A 342 -25.32 4.02 -0.74
N ALA A 343 -24.22 3.63 -0.10
CA ALA A 343 -23.37 2.54 -0.59
C ALA A 343 -24.06 1.16 -0.47
N TRP A 344 -24.76 0.88 0.63
CA TRP A 344 -25.54 -0.35 0.77
C TRP A 344 -26.72 -0.42 -0.18
N GLN A 345 -27.37 0.72 -0.48
CA GLN A 345 -28.40 0.79 -1.52
C GLN A 345 -27.84 0.37 -2.88
N ALA A 346 -26.69 0.94 -3.26
CA ALA A 346 -26.04 0.61 -4.53
C ALA A 346 -25.61 -0.87 -4.61
N ALA A 347 -25.22 -1.49 -3.50
CA ALA A 347 -24.94 -2.93 -3.45
C ALA A 347 -26.20 -3.78 -3.67
N LEU A 348 -27.31 -3.44 -3.00
CA LEU A 348 -28.59 -4.12 -3.16
C LEU A 348 -29.15 -3.97 -4.58
N ASP A 349 -29.04 -2.79 -5.18
CA ASP A 349 -29.50 -2.56 -6.55
C ASP A 349 -28.66 -3.34 -7.56
N ALA A 350 -27.35 -3.44 -7.34
CA ALA A 350 -26.48 -4.29 -8.15
C ALA A 350 -26.82 -5.78 -7.99
N ALA A 351 -27.15 -6.23 -6.79
CA ALA A 351 -27.63 -7.60 -6.55
C ALA A 351 -28.92 -7.87 -7.34
N ARG A 352 -29.92 -7.00 -7.23
CA ARG A 352 -31.22 -7.15 -7.94
C ARG A 352 -31.07 -7.18 -9.46
N ALA A 353 -30.14 -6.41 -10.02
CA ALA A 353 -29.83 -6.42 -11.45
C ALA A 353 -29.14 -7.74 -11.92
N CYS A 354 -28.67 -8.55 -10.97
CA CYS A 354 -27.93 -9.79 -11.19
C CYS A 354 -28.86 -11.00 -11.18
N ALA A 355 -29.49 -11.31 -12.32
CA ALA A 355 -30.33 -12.49 -12.45
C ALA A 355 -29.48 -13.77 -12.31
N GLY A 356 -29.84 -14.66 -11.37
CA GLY A 356 -29.15 -15.93 -11.12
C GLY A 356 -27.95 -15.88 -10.18
N CYS A 357 -27.65 -14.71 -9.58
CA CYS A 357 -26.50 -14.50 -8.70
C CYS A 357 -26.83 -14.82 -7.23
N VAL A 358 -27.20 -16.08 -6.98
CA VAL A 358 -27.70 -16.53 -5.67
C VAL A 358 -26.67 -16.28 -4.56
N ASP A 359 -25.40 -16.57 -4.83
CA ASP A 359 -24.32 -16.39 -3.85
C ASP A 359 -24.10 -14.90 -3.53
N GLU A 360 -24.13 -14.02 -4.52
CA GLU A 360 -24.01 -12.58 -4.32
C GLU A 360 -25.21 -12.00 -3.57
N HIS A 361 -26.43 -12.45 -3.89
CA HIS A 361 -27.66 -12.06 -3.17
C HIS A 361 -27.55 -12.44 -1.70
N GLN A 362 -27.15 -13.69 -1.43
CA GLN A 362 -26.96 -14.18 -0.07
C GLN A 362 -25.88 -13.37 0.66
N ALA A 363 -24.70 -13.19 0.06
CA ALA A 363 -23.59 -12.46 0.69
C ALA A 363 -23.91 -10.98 0.96
N ILE A 364 -24.68 -10.33 0.09
CA ILE A 364 -25.15 -8.95 0.30
C ILE A 364 -26.22 -8.90 1.39
N GLY A 365 -27.18 -9.83 1.38
CA GLY A 365 -28.20 -9.94 2.43
C GLY A 365 -27.59 -10.20 3.81
N ASP A 366 -26.63 -11.11 3.91
CA ASP A 366 -25.86 -11.42 5.13
C ASP A 366 -25.19 -10.16 5.67
N ALA A 367 -24.53 -9.41 4.78
CA ALA A 367 -23.85 -8.19 5.14
C ALA A 367 -24.84 -7.11 5.61
N VAL A 368 -25.93 -6.85 4.87
CA VAL A 368 -26.94 -5.86 5.26
C VAL A 368 -27.56 -6.20 6.62
N ALA A 369 -27.90 -7.46 6.89
CA ALA A 369 -28.40 -7.90 8.20
C ALA A 369 -27.38 -7.64 9.32
N ALA A 370 -26.13 -8.05 9.11
CA ALA A 370 -25.07 -7.84 10.10
C ALA A 370 -24.83 -6.35 10.39
N ARG A 371 -24.88 -5.50 9.36
CA ARG A 371 -24.73 -4.04 9.50
C ARG A 371 -25.93 -3.38 10.16
N ALA A 372 -27.14 -3.90 9.95
CA ALA A 372 -28.34 -3.44 10.66
C ALA A 372 -28.20 -3.69 12.17
N VAL A 373 -27.76 -4.90 12.57
CA VAL A 373 -27.54 -5.26 13.97
C VAL A 373 -26.40 -4.45 14.60
N GLU A 374 -25.32 -4.21 13.85
CA GLU A 374 -24.22 -3.33 14.30
C GLU A 374 -24.73 -1.91 14.55
N ALA A 375 -25.46 -1.30 13.61
CA ALA A 375 -26.02 0.03 13.76
C ALA A 375 -27.07 0.12 14.89
N HIS A 376 -27.89 -0.92 15.04
CA HIS A 376 -28.80 -1.07 16.18
C HIS A 376 -28.02 -1.03 17.49
N THR A 377 -27.01 -1.88 17.64
CA THR A 377 -26.19 -1.95 18.86
C THR A 377 -25.54 -0.61 19.19
N VAL A 378 -25.03 0.09 18.18
CA VAL A 378 -24.47 1.44 18.35
C VAL A 378 -25.54 2.42 18.84
N PHE A 379 -26.73 2.46 18.23
CA PHE A 379 -27.81 3.31 18.74
C PHE A 379 -28.24 2.93 20.16
N ALA A 380 -28.36 1.64 20.45
CA ALA A 380 -28.79 1.13 21.74
C ALA A 380 -27.87 1.55 22.89
N THR A 381 -26.58 1.73 22.61
CA THR A 381 -25.56 2.07 23.60
C THR A 381 -25.24 3.56 23.65
N THR A 382 -25.46 4.28 22.53
CA THR A 382 -25.01 5.69 22.39
C THR A 382 -26.13 6.69 22.16
N GLY A 383 -27.33 6.25 21.78
CA GLY A 383 -28.43 7.15 21.42
C GLY A 383 -28.24 7.93 20.12
N ASP A 384 -27.22 7.61 19.32
CA ASP A 384 -26.91 8.34 18.09
C ASP A 384 -28.02 8.18 17.02
N LEU A 385 -28.70 9.29 16.70
CA LEU A 385 -29.81 9.30 15.74
C LEU A 385 -29.40 8.99 14.30
N GLY A 386 -28.14 9.22 13.93
CA GLY A 386 -27.60 8.81 12.64
C GLY A 386 -27.55 7.28 12.53
N TYR A 387 -27.11 6.60 13.60
CA TYR A 387 -27.14 5.14 13.67
C TYR A 387 -28.55 4.58 13.83
N ARG A 388 -29.47 5.31 14.49
CA ARG A 388 -30.90 4.99 14.48
C ARG A 388 -31.43 4.85 13.05
N ALA A 389 -31.26 5.92 12.29
CA ALA A 389 -31.76 6.00 10.91
C ALA A 389 -31.10 4.96 10.00
N LEU A 390 -29.79 4.72 10.17
CA LEU A 390 -29.07 3.69 9.43
C LEU A 390 -29.63 2.29 9.72
N ALA A 391 -29.84 1.94 10.98
CA ALA A 391 -30.36 0.62 11.37
C ALA A 391 -31.79 0.38 10.86
N ASP A 392 -32.69 1.36 11.05
CA ASP A 392 -34.08 1.28 10.55
C ASP A 392 -34.10 1.01 9.03
N GLU A 393 -33.28 1.76 8.28
CA GLU A 393 -33.20 1.62 6.82
C GLU A 393 -32.60 0.27 6.38
N LEU A 394 -31.55 -0.21 7.05
CA LEU A 394 -30.94 -1.50 6.73
C LEU A 394 -31.88 -2.67 7.05
N TYR A 395 -32.63 -2.64 8.15
CA TYR A 395 -33.66 -3.64 8.45
C TYR A 395 -34.77 -3.64 7.40
N GLN A 396 -35.28 -2.47 7.01
CA GLN A 396 -36.30 -2.35 5.96
C GLN A 396 -35.80 -2.91 4.63
N ARG A 397 -34.56 -2.60 4.25
CA ARG A 397 -33.94 -3.10 3.03
C ARG A 397 -33.75 -4.60 3.04
N PHE A 398 -33.30 -5.17 4.16
CA PHE A 398 -33.18 -6.61 4.32
C PHE A 398 -34.54 -7.30 4.17
N ALA A 399 -35.58 -6.77 4.83
CA ALA A 399 -36.93 -7.32 4.73
C ALA A 399 -37.52 -7.26 3.31
N ALA A 400 -37.08 -6.30 2.51
CA ALA A 400 -37.51 -6.10 1.11
C ALA A 400 -36.71 -6.92 0.09
N LEU A 401 -35.73 -7.73 0.51
CA LEU A 401 -35.02 -8.64 -0.40
C LEU A 401 -35.96 -9.77 -0.87
N PRO A 402 -36.08 -10.06 -2.17
CA PRO A 402 -36.94 -11.13 -2.69
C PRO A 402 -36.66 -12.50 -2.04
N GLU A 403 -35.39 -12.81 -1.85
CA GLU A 403 -34.88 -14.04 -1.26
C GLU A 403 -34.98 -14.07 0.27
N ALA A 404 -35.24 -12.93 0.94
CA ALA A 404 -35.34 -12.89 2.40
C ALA A 404 -36.37 -13.87 2.95
N ALA A 405 -37.43 -14.15 2.19
CA ALA A 405 -38.45 -15.11 2.58
C ALA A 405 -37.91 -16.54 2.76
N ALA A 406 -36.88 -16.92 2.00
CA ALA A 406 -36.27 -18.24 2.02
C ALA A 406 -35.06 -18.34 2.96
N ARG A 407 -34.60 -17.22 3.55
CA ARG A 407 -33.40 -17.20 4.40
C ARG A 407 -33.68 -17.72 5.80
N ALA A 408 -32.77 -18.54 6.32
CA ALA A 408 -32.88 -19.13 7.65
C ALA A 408 -32.81 -18.09 8.79
N ASP A 409 -32.13 -16.97 8.57
CA ASP A 409 -31.97 -15.90 9.57
C ASP A 409 -33.10 -14.87 9.58
N ARG A 410 -34.06 -14.95 8.64
CA ARG A 410 -35.14 -13.98 8.47
C ARG A 410 -35.92 -13.70 9.75
N ALA A 411 -36.36 -14.76 10.44
CA ALA A 411 -37.18 -14.63 11.65
C ALA A 411 -36.41 -13.88 12.75
N ARG A 412 -35.12 -14.19 12.93
CA ARG A 412 -34.26 -13.54 13.91
C ARG A 412 -33.98 -12.07 13.56
N VAL A 413 -33.75 -11.76 12.28
CA VAL A 413 -33.57 -10.36 11.86
C VAL A 413 -34.86 -9.54 12.03
N ALA A 414 -36.03 -10.15 11.77
CA ALA A 414 -37.32 -9.51 12.00
C ALA A 414 -37.60 -9.27 13.49
N GLU A 415 -37.21 -10.20 14.36
CA GLU A 415 -37.27 -10.04 15.82
C GLU A 415 -36.39 -8.85 16.26
N TYR A 416 -35.13 -8.80 15.81
CA TYR A 416 -34.26 -7.66 16.11
C TYR A 416 -34.81 -6.33 15.61
N ALA A 417 -35.43 -6.30 14.42
CA ALA A 417 -36.07 -5.09 13.90
C ALA A 417 -37.29 -4.68 14.75
N ALA A 418 -38.09 -5.65 15.22
CA ALA A 418 -39.23 -5.38 16.09
C ALA A 418 -38.79 -4.86 17.47
N ASP A 419 -37.73 -5.44 18.04
CA ASP A 419 -37.12 -4.98 19.30
C ASP A 419 -36.57 -3.57 19.13
N PHE A 420 -35.87 -3.32 18.03
CA PHE A 420 -35.35 -2.01 17.69
C PHE A 420 -36.44 -0.94 17.57
N ALA A 421 -37.58 -1.27 16.97
CA ALA A 421 -38.72 -0.35 16.85
C ALA A 421 -39.27 0.13 18.20
N ARG A 422 -39.06 -0.65 19.28
CA ARG A 422 -39.49 -0.31 20.65
C ARG A 422 -38.39 0.32 21.50
N LEU A 423 -37.15 0.27 21.02
CA LEU A 423 -35.98 0.75 21.74
C LEU A 423 -35.96 2.29 21.79
N SER A 424 -35.80 2.83 22.99
CA SER A 424 -35.58 4.25 23.24
C SER A 424 -34.08 4.55 23.37
N ALA A 425 -33.68 5.78 23.04
CA ALA A 425 -32.30 6.21 23.23
C ALA A 425 -31.92 6.16 24.74
N PRO A 426 -30.67 5.77 25.07
CA PRO A 426 -30.15 5.90 26.43
C PRO A 426 -30.27 7.32 26.96
N THR A 427 -30.49 7.45 28.27
CA THR A 427 -30.66 8.76 28.93
C THR A 427 -29.37 9.27 29.60
N ASP A 428 -28.31 8.46 29.60
CA ASP A 428 -26.99 8.70 30.21
C ASP A 428 -25.87 8.05 29.39
N ASN A 429 -24.60 8.27 29.79
CA ASN A 429 -23.44 7.75 29.06
C ASN A 429 -22.95 6.37 29.55
N THR A 430 -23.68 5.66 30.41
CA THR A 430 -23.16 4.46 31.12
C THR A 430 -22.74 3.32 30.18
N GLN A 431 -23.46 3.15 29.07
CA GLN A 431 -23.22 2.09 28.08
C GLN A 431 -22.34 2.52 26.90
N TYR A 432 -21.89 3.78 26.87
CA TYR A 432 -21.10 4.31 25.75
C TYR A 432 -19.79 3.54 25.57
N GLY A 433 -19.16 3.11 26.69
CA GLY A 433 -17.92 2.34 26.67
C GLY A 433 -18.03 0.98 25.99
N ASP A 434 -19.21 0.37 25.95
CA ASP A 434 -19.40 -1.01 25.49
C ASP A 434 -19.19 -1.15 23.97
N VAL A 435 -19.49 -0.09 23.20
CA VAL A 435 -19.37 -0.12 21.73
C VAL A 435 -18.02 0.39 21.22
N VAL A 436 -17.29 1.13 22.05
CA VAL A 436 -16.02 1.78 21.65
C VAL A 436 -14.98 0.78 21.14
N PRO A 437 -14.72 -0.37 21.79
CA PRO A 437 -13.76 -1.35 21.28
C PRO A 437 -14.08 -1.84 19.87
N ALA A 438 -15.35 -2.10 19.55
CA ALA A 438 -15.78 -2.55 18.23
C ALA A 438 -15.58 -1.46 17.16
N LEU A 439 -15.79 -0.20 17.51
CA LEU A 439 -15.55 0.94 16.62
C LEU A 439 -14.07 1.23 16.43
N LEU A 440 -13.23 1.04 17.45
CA LEU A 440 -11.78 1.12 17.30
C LEU A 440 -11.23 -0.05 16.48
N ALA A 441 -11.89 -1.23 16.51
CA ALA A 441 -11.50 -2.36 15.68
C ALA A 441 -11.55 -2.03 14.17
N VAL A 442 -12.52 -1.23 13.72
CA VAL A 442 -12.58 -0.82 12.30
C VAL A 442 -11.47 0.15 11.90
N ARG A 443 -10.75 0.74 12.88
CA ARG A 443 -9.62 1.67 12.70
C ARG A 443 -8.26 0.98 12.74
N GLN A 444 -8.20 -0.31 13.07
CA GLN A 444 -6.93 -1.05 13.21
C GLN A 444 -6.08 -1.01 11.93
N ALA A 445 -6.69 -1.00 10.75
CA ALA A 445 -5.96 -0.88 9.48
C ALA A 445 -5.22 0.48 9.34
N GLU A 446 -5.73 1.54 9.95
CA GLU A 446 -5.06 2.84 9.97
C GLU A 446 -3.80 2.81 10.85
N VAL A 447 -3.89 2.16 12.01
CA VAL A 447 -2.74 1.94 12.90
C VAL A 447 -1.72 1.00 12.27
N LEU A 448 -2.18 -0.08 11.65
CA LEU A 448 -1.33 -1.02 10.92
C LEU A 448 -0.62 -0.35 9.75
N GLY A 449 -1.31 0.46 8.95
CA GLY A 449 -0.70 1.22 7.86
C GLY A 449 0.37 2.20 8.34
N CYS A 450 0.18 2.85 9.50
CA CYS A 450 1.20 3.67 10.14
C CYS A 450 2.42 2.84 10.61
N LEU A 451 2.18 1.67 11.20
CA LEU A 451 3.24 0.74 11.59
C LEU A 451 4.05 0.28 10.38
N GLU A 452 3.40 -0.18 9.31
CA GLU A 452 4.08 -0.65 8.10
C GLU A 452 4.89 0.46 7.43
N ALA A 453 4.38 1.70 7.41
CA ALA A 453 5.14 2.85 6.94
C ALA A 453 6.38 3.12 7.82
N GLY A 454 6.27 2.94 9.15
CA GLY A 454 7.40 3.00 10.08
C GLY A 454 8.42 1.89 9.85
N LEU A 455 7.96 0.64 9.73
CA LEU A 455 8.78 -0.55 9.46
C LEU A 455 9.54 -0.46 8.13
N GLN A 456 9.00 0.28 7.15
CA GLN A 456 9.75 0.52 5.93
C GLN A 456 10.99 1.39 6.17
N ARG A 457 10.98 2.32 7.13
CA ARG A 457 12.10 3.22 7.42
C ARG A 457 13.03 2.67 8.50
N ASP A 458 12.44 2.10 9.54
CA ASP A 458 13.13 1.56 10.70
C ASP A 458 12.50 0.21 11.07
N PRO A 459 13.21 -0.92 10.82
CA PRO A 459 12.71 -2.26 11.12
C PRO A 459 12.40 -2.49 12.60
N SER A 460 12.94 -1.65 13.49
CA SER A 460 12.75 -1.72 14.94
C SER A 460 11.53 -0.94 15.44
N SER A 461 10.70 -0.37 14.56
CA SER A 461 9.52 0.47 14.90
C SER A 461 8.39 -0.22 15.69
N GLY A 462 8.60 -1.42 16.23
CA GLY A 462 7.65 -2.12 17.08
C GLY A 462 7.68 -1.65 18.54
N GLY A 463 6.72 -2.13 19.34
CA GLY A 463 6.62 -1.86 20.76
C GLY A 463 5.19 -1.59 21.23
N VAL A 464 5.05 -0.95 22.38
CA VAL A 464 3.75 -0.60 22.96
C VAL A 464 3.44 0.85 22.64
N LEU A 465 2.33 1.07 21.94
CA LEU A 465 1.78 2.40 21.66
C LEU A 465 0.46 2.56 22.43
N ARG A 466 0.43 3.47 23.41
CA ARG A 466 -0.83 3.90 24.04
C ARG A 466 -1.39 5.09 23.29
N LEU A 467 -2.65 5.03 22.87
CA LEU A 467 -3.37 6.14 22.27
C LEU A 467 -4.47 6.59 23.22
N THR A 468 -4.49 7.88 23.54
CA THR A 468 -5.54 8.54 24.32
C THR A 468 -6.29 9.51 23.41
N LEU A 469 -7.61 9.37 23.34
CA LEU A 469 -8.51 10.22 22.58
C LEU A 469 -9.40 11.01 23.52
N GLU A 470 -9.65 12.26 23.18
CA GLU A 470 -10.69 13.09 23.78
C GLU A 470 -11.77 13.33 22.73
N VAL A 471 -12.99 12.88 23.04
CA VAL A 471 -14.12 12.89 22.12
C VAL A 471 -15.21 13.77 22.71
N ASP A 472 -15.67 14.73 21.93
CA ASP A 472 -16.76 15.62 22.34
C ASP A 472 -18.13 14.91 22.31
N ARG A 473 -19.21 15.66 22.59
CA ARG A 473 -20.57 15.12 22.52
C ARG A 473 -20.99 14.75 21.10
N ALA A 474 -20.48 15.46 20.10
CA ALA A 474 -20.79 15.22 18.69
C ALA A 474 -20.03 14.02 18.11
N GLY A 475 -19.20 13.35 18.92
CA GLY A 475 -18.39 12.22 18.49
C GLY A 475 -17.14 12.63 17.72
N ALA A 476 -16.81 13.92 17.69
CA ALA A 476 -15.57 14.41 17.08
C ALA A 476 -14.39 14.23 18.03
N VAL A 477 -13.28 13.72 17.51
CA VAL A 477 -12.02 13.67 18.25
C VAL A 477 -11.45 15.09 18.32
N THR A 478 -11.51 15.69 19.51
CA THR A 478 -11.00 17.04 19.79
C THR A 478 -9.56 17.01 20.32
N GLY A 479 -9.15 15.89 20.92
CA GLY A 479 -7.79 15.63 21.37
C GLY A 479 -7.32 14.22 21.01
N ALA A 480 -6.05 14.08 20.64
CA ALA A 480 -5.40 12.79 20.46
C ALA A 480 -3.95 12.92 20.96
N ALA A 481 -3.51 11.96 21.76
CA ALA A 481 -2.17 11.91 22.33
C ALA A 481 -1.66 10.46 22.37
N THR A 482 -0.35 10.29 22.26
CA THR A 482 0.29 8.97 22.22
C THR A 482 1.40 8.84 23.27
N GLU A 483 1.62 7.61 23.74
CA GLU A 483 2.82 7.22 24.51
C GLU A 483 3.46 5.99 23.83
N PRO A 484 4.72 6.08 23.34
CA PRO A 484 5.56 7.28 23.31
C PRO A 484 4.92 8.43 22.49
N ALA A 485 5.25 9.66 22.82
CA ALA A 485 4.75 10.83 22.10
C ALA A 485 5.29 10.86 20.65
N ARG A 486 4.60 11.61 19.78
CA ARG A 486 5.02 11.85 18.39
C ARG A 486 6.49 12.28 18.30
N GLY A 487 7.22 11.74 17.32
CA GLY A 487 8.63 12.04 17.04
C GLY A 487 9.01 11.65 15.61
N GLU A 488 10.29 11.78 15.24
CA GLU A 488 10.74 11.59 13.84
C GLU A 488 11.08 10.14 13.47
N GLY A 489 11.46 9.30 14.45
CA GLY A 489 11.99 7.95 14.21
C GLY A 489 11.30 6.85 15.03
N GLY A 490 11.51 5.60 14.61
CA GLY A 490 11.01 4.40 15.26
C GLY A 490 9.52 4.46 15.61
N LEU A 491 9.19 3.93 16.80
CA LEU A 491 7.82 3.92 17.32
C LEU A 491 7.23 5.33 17.51
N ALA A 492 8.03 6.36 17.76
CA ALA A 492 7.56 7.74 17.89
C ALA A 492 7.08 8.33 16.55
N GLY A 493 7.70 7.93 15.43
CA GLY A 493 7.21 8.24 14.09
C GLY A 493 5.86 7.58 13.78
N VAL A 494 5.72 6.31 14.18
CA VAL A 494 4.43 5.58 14.09
C VAL A 494 3.37 6.28 14.94
N ALA A 495 3.71 6.69 16.16
CA ALA A 495 2.83 7.41 17.08
C ALA A 495 2.28 8.72 16.48
N GLY A 496 3.14 9.52 15.84
CA GLY A 496 2.72 10.74 15.14
C GLY A 496 1.74 10.47 14.00
N CYS A 497 2.01 9.46 13.17
CA CYS A 497 1.09 9.04 12.10
C CYS A 497 -0.28 8.61 12.67
N VAL A 498 -0.30 7.81 13.73
CA VAL A 498 -1.53 7.35 14.38
C VAL A 498 -2.32 8.52 14.96
N GLU A 499 -1.65 9.48 15.60
CA GLU A 499 -2.28 10.68 16.13
C GLU A 499 -2.96 11.52 15.04
N ASP A 500 -2.27 11.77 13.92
CA ASP A 500 -2.80 12.54 12.79
C ASP A 500 -4.03 11.88 12.16
N ARG A 501 -4.04 10.53 12.09
CA ARG A 501 -5.19 9.75 11.63
C ARG A 501 -6.34 9.79 12.64
N ALA A 502 -6.03 9.60 13.92
CA ALA A 502 -7.03 9.53 14.97
C ALA A 502 -7.84 10.83 15.12
N ARG A 503 -7.23 11.99 14.89
CA ARG A 503 -7.94 13.28 14.86
C ARG A 503 -9.04 13.37 13.80
N GLN A 504 -8.95 12.55 12.75
CA GLN A 504 -9.96 12.50 11.67
C GLN A 504 -11.08 11.51 11.98
N TRP A 505 -10.93 10.68 13.03
CA TRP A 505 -11.96 9.71 13.39
C TRP A 505 -13.22 10.41 13.87
N ARG A 506 -14.33 9.70 13.68
CA ARG A 506 -15.65 10.05 14.18
C ARG A 506 -16.19 8.84 14.92
N LEU A 507 -16.62 9.08 16.14
CA LEU A 507 -17.36 8.14 16.97
C LEU A 507 -18.84 8.56 17.00
N PRO A 508 -19.75 7.70 17.48
CA PRO A 508 -21.13 8.07 17.69
C PRO A 508 -21.26 9.22 18.68
N THR A 509 -22.28 10.05 18.44
CA THR A 509 -22.76 11.09 19.34
C THR A 509 -23.18 10.51 20.69
N ARG A 510 -23.16 11.35 21.73
CA ARG A 510 -23.55 10.98 23.09
C ARG A 510 -24.81 11.70 23.57
N PRO A 511 -25.62 11.06 24.44
CA PRO A 511 -26.85 11.65 24.94
C PRO A 511 -26.58 12.87 25.83
N ARG A 512 -25.54 12.83 26.67
CA ARG A 512 -25.17 13.88 27.62
C ARG A 512 -23.91 14.66 27.20
N PRO A 513 -23.78 15.95 27.58
CA PRO A 513 -22.56 16.72 27.39
C PRO A 513 -21.41 16.20 28.28
N GLY A 514 -20.19 16.68 28.02
CA GLY A 514 -18.94 16.21 28.66
C GLY A 514 -17.92 15.71 27.64
N ILE A 515 -16.77 15.22 28.11
CA ILE A 515 -15.68 14.66 27.29
C ILE A 515 -15.57 13.15 27.57
N ALA A 516 -15.51 12.34 26.51
CA ALA A 516 -15.13 10.93 26.63
C ALA A 516 -13.62 10.81 26.40
N ARG A 517 -12.90 10.32 27.42
CA ARG A 517 -11.47 10.04 27.36
C ARG A 517 -11.26 8.54 27.15
N ILE A 518 -10.87 8.16 25.94
CA ILE A 518 -10.70 6.78 25.53
C ILE A 518 -9.21 6.45 25.50
N THR A 519 -8.80 5.39 26.18
CA THR A 519 -7.42 4.88 26.12
C THR A 519 -7.42 3.50 25.48
N VAL A 520 -6.54 3.28 24.51
CA VAL A 520 -6.31 1.98 23.87
C VAL A 520 -4.83 1.70 23.81
N ARG A 521 -4.44 0.44 24.05
CA ARG A 521 -3.05 -0.02 23.99
C ARG A 521 -2.84 -0.89 22.76
N TYR A 522 -2.00 -0.45 21.83
CA TYR A 522 -1.55 -1.27 20.72
C TYR A 522 -0.20 -1.93 21.03
N VAL A 523 -0.10 -3.24 20.84
CA VAL A 523 1.16 -4.00 20.88
C VAL A 523 1.55 -4.25 19.43
N LEU A 524 2.53 -3.48 18.96
CA LEU A 524 2.97 -3.44 17.58
C LEU A 524 4.19 -4.33 17.40
N GLY A 525 4.12 -5.27 16.45
CA GLY A 525 5.21 -6.16 16.08
C GLY A 525 5.51 -6.13 14.58
N ALA A 526 6.67 -6.67 14.21
CA ALA A 526 7.02 -6.95 12.82
C ALA A 526 6.91 -8.45 12.57
N LYS A 527 6.39 -8.83 11.41
CA LYS A 527 6.49 -10.20 10.93
C LYS A 527 7.98 -10.53 10.68
N PRO A 528 8.47 -11.70 11.15
CA PRO A 528 9.87 -12.08 10.99
C PRO A 528 10.29 -12.23 9.53
#